data_AF-A0A5S9QG91-F1
#
_entry.id   AF-A0A5S9QG91-F1
#
_cell.length_a   1.000
_cell.length_b   1.000
_cell.length_c   1.000
_cell.angle_alpha   90.00
_cell.angle_beta   90.00
_cell.angle_gamma   90.00
#
_symmetry.space_group_name_H-M   'P 1'
#
loop_
_entity.id
_entity.type
_entity.pdbx_description
1 polymer ?
#
loop_
_entity_poly.entity_id
_entity_poly.type
_entity_poly.pdbx_seq_one_letter_code
_entity_poly.pdbx_strand_id
1 'polypeptide(L)'
;MLQAFLFALLAALGNAVFVFGQKKAATSHSLGFIALATATSMVCLLVLAASQHELTQGLRGNARWAIVSGIGLAVTYMGFYLLYSRFGASYYVLYAILSMISTAILVGVVIFHEPFTRWHWLSLILAVGSVASFTLGQQQ
;
A
#
# COMPACT_ATOMS: atom_id res chain seq x y z
N MET A 1 -0.26 19.85 -5.76
CA MET A 1 0.96 19.10 -6.13
C MET A 1 1.89 18.85 -4.94
N LEU A 2 2.38 19.89 -4.23
CA LEU A 2 3.25 19.68 -3.05
C LEU A 2 2.61 18.82 -1.94
N GLN A 3 1.36 19.10 -1.57
CA GLN A 3 0.65 18.31 -0.55
C GLN A 3 0.50 16.83 -0.94
N ALA A 4 0.10 16.56 -2.18
CA ALA A 4 -0.03 15.19 -2.70
C ALA A 4 1.32 14.45 -2.65
N PHE A 5 2.41 15.12 -2.99
CA PHE A 5 3.76 14.57 -2.87
C PHE A 5 4.13 14.25 -1.41
N LEU A 6 3.87 15.16 -0.48
CA LEU A 6 4.17 14.94 0.95
C LEU A 6 3.36 13.78 1.54
N PHE A 7 2.08 13.64 1.18
CA PHE A 7 1.25 12.53 1.62
C PHE A 7 1.71 11.19 1.03
N ALA A 8 2.09 11.17 -0.25
CA ALA A 8 2.66 9.99 -0.88
C ALA A 8 3.99 9.59 -0.24
N LEU A 9 4.85 10.56 0.10
CA LEU A 9 6.11 10.33 0.78
C LEU A 9 5.90 9.75 2.18
N LEU A 10 4.97 10.31 2.96
CA LEU A 10 4.63 9.79 4.29
C LEU A 10 4.16 8.32 4.21
N ALA A 11 3.30 7.99 3.25
CA ALA A 11 2.85 6.62 3.03
C ALA A 11 4.01 5.69 2.64
N ALA A 12 4.91 6.15 1.76
CA ALA A 12 6.08 5.38 1.34
C ALA A 12 7.05 5.11 2.52
N LEU A 13 7.29 6.10 3.38
CA LEU A 13 8.10 5.95 4.59
C LEU A 13 7.46 4.99 5.60
N GLY A 14 6.15 5.12 5.83
CA GLY A 14 5.40 4.19 6.68
C GLY A 14 5.51 2.74 6.20
N ASN A 15 5.37 2.52 4.89
CA ASN A 15 5.58 1.20 4.29
C ASN A 15 7.03 0.71 4.49
N ALA A 16 8.04 1.56 4.30
CA ALA A 16 9.43 1.17 4.52
C ALA A 16 9.70 0.69 5.97
N VAL A 17 9.13 1.38 6.96
CA VAL A 17 9.20 0.98 8.38
C VAL A 17 8.50 -0.37 8.61
N PHE A 18 7.32 -0.57 8.01
CA PHE A 18 6.60 -1.85 8.08
C PHE A 18 7.45 -3.01 7.54
N VAL A 19 8.04 -2.85 6.36
CA VAL A 19 8.89 -3.88 5.74
C VAL A 19 10.14 -4.16 6.58
N PHE A 20 10.75 -3.11 7.14
CA PHE A 20 11.89 -3.25 8.05
C PHE A 20 11.54 -4.11 9.28
N GLY A 21 10.43 -3.80 9.96
CA GLY A 21 9.95 -4.57 11.10
C GLY A 21 9.65 -6.03 10.74
N GLN A 22 8.96 -6.24 9.61
CA GLN A 22 8.62 -7.58 9.13
C GLN A 22 9.86 -8.43 8.79
N LYS A 23 10.87 -7.84 8.16
CA LYS A 23 12.14 -8.53 7.88
C LYS A 23 12.94 -8.82 9.14
N LYS A 24 12.88 -7.97 10.17
CA LYS A 24 13.57 -8.21 11.45
C LYS A 24 12.89 -9.28 12.29
N ALA A 25 11.57 -9.42 12.19
CA ALA A 25 10.80 -10.48 12.85
C ALA A 25 10.96 -11.88 12.22
N ALA A 26 11.89 -12.06 11.26
CA ALA A 26 12.06 -13.24 10.41
C ALA A 26 12.33 -14.58 11.10
N THR A 27 12.52 -14.62 12.43
CA THR A 27 12.52 -15.90 13.17
C THR A 27 11.13 -16.53 13.29
N SER A 28 10.07 -15.76 13.01
CA SER A 28 8.69 -16.23 13.00
C SER A 28 7.90 -15.50 11.91
N HIS A 29 8.09 -15.89 10.66
CA HIS A 29 7.19 -15.49 9.57
C HIS A 29 5.80 -16.06 9.84
N SER A 30 5.02 -15.37 10.67
CA SER A 30 3.69 -15.77 11.09
C SER A 30 2.69 -14.68 10.70
N LEU A 31 1.50 -15.10 10.27
CA LEU A 31 0.33 -14.24 10.16
C LEU A 31 0.05 -13.49 11.48
N GLY A 32 0.46 -14.05 12.62
CA GLY A 32 0.39 -13.40 13.93
C GLY A 32 1.17 -12.09 14.01
N PHE A 33 2.32 -11.97 13.34
CA PHE A 33 3.05 -10.70 13.26
C PHE A 33 2.23 -9.64 12.53
N ILE A 34 1.59 -10.01 11.40
CA ILE A 34 0.74 -9.10 10.62
C ILE A 34 -0.47 -8.67 11.44
N ALA A 35 -1.11 -9.61 12.13
CA ALA A 35 -2.26 -9.33 12.99
C ALA A 35 -1.88 -8.35 14.11
N LEU A 36 -0.73 -8.57 14.76
CA LEU A 36 -0.23 -7.67 15.81
C LEU A 36 0.12 -6.28 15.24
N ALA A 37 0.85 -6.20 14.13
CA ALA A 37 1.19 -4.95 13.47
C ALA A 37 -0.07 -4.16 13.06
N THR A 38 -1.09 -4.85 12.55
CA THR A 38 -2.38 -4.27 12.20
C THR A 38 -3.11 -3.76 13.45
N ALA A 39 -3.13 -4.53 14.54
CA ALA A 39 -3.72 -4.10 15.80
C ALA A 39 -3.01 -2.86 16.37
N THR A 40 -1.67 -2.83 16.35
CA THR A 40 -0.90 -1.63 16.75
C THR A 40 -1.26 -0.43 15.87
N SER A 41 -1.35 -0.61 14.56
CA SER A 41 -1.74 0.47 13.64
C SER A 41 -3.15 0.99 13.94
N MET A 42 -4.09 0.10 14.26
CA MET A 42 -5.46 0.44 14.64
C MET A 42 -5.48 1.31 15.90
N VAL A 43 -4.71 0.94 16.94
CA VAL A 43 -4.60 1.73 18.17
C VAL A 43 -4.04 3.13 17.89
N CYS A 44 -2.96 3.23 17.10
CA CYS A 44 -2.39 4.53 16.72
C CYS A 44 -3.42 5.40 15.97
N LEU A 45 -4.15 4.82 15.01
CA LEU A 45 -5.19 5.53 14.26
C LEU A 45 -6.36 5.95 15.16
N LEU A 46 -6.76 5.14 16.13
CA LEU A 46 -7.81 5.50 17.09
C LEU A 46 -7.39 6.67 18.00
N VAL A 47 -6.13 6.71 18.45
CA VAL A 47 -5.60 7.85 19.22
C VAL A 47 -5.64 9.13 18.40
N LEU A 48 -5.23 9.07 17.13
CA LEU A 48 -5.31 10.22 16.23
C LEU A 48 -6.76 10.62 15.92
N ALA A 49 -7.64 9.64 15.71
CA ALA A 49 -9.04 9.85 15.41
C ALA A 49 -9.82 10.41 16.60
N ALA A 50 -9.41 10.13 17.85
CA ALA A 50 -10.04 10.68 19.05
C ALA A 50 -9.95 12.21 19.13
N SER A 51 -9.00 12.84 18.42
CA SER A 51 -8.91 14.29 18.30
C SER A 51 -9.93 14.90 17.32
N GLN A 52 -10.64 14.07 16.54
CA GLN A 52 -11.60 14.51 15.53
C GLN A 52 -13.02 14.54 16.10
N HIS A 53 -13.72 15.67 15.91
CA HIS A 53 -15.03 15.91 16.50
C HIS A 53 -16.16 15.02 15.93
N GLU A 54 -15.96 14.42 14.74
CA GLU A 54 -17.01 13.73 13.98
C GLU A 54 -16.82 12.21 13.84
N LEU A 55 -15.96 11.60 14.68
CA LEU A 55 -15.58 10.19 14.56
C LEU A 55 -16.77 9.22 14.42
N THR A 56 -17.78 9.37 15.27
CA THR A 56 -18.96 8.48 15.29
C THR A 56 -19.89 8.68 14.09
N GLN A 57 -19.96 9.90 13.54
CA GLN A 57 -20.78 10.20 12.36
C GLN A 57 -20.11 9.65 11.09
N GLY A 58 -18.80 9.81 10.97
CA GLY A 58 -18.01 9.27 9.86
C GLY A 58 -18.09 7.74 9.75
N LEU A 59 -18.10 7.03 10.88
CA LEU A 59 -18.17 5.56 10.89
C LEU A 59 -19.55 5.00 10.56
N ARG A 60 -20.63 5.57 11.10
CA ARG A 60 -22.00 5.07 10.87
C ARG A 60 -22.43 5.21 9.41
N GLY A 61 -22.03 6.29 8.75
CA GLY A 61 -22.34 6.51 7.33
C GLY A 61 -21.54 5.63 6.36
N ASN A 62 -20.38 5.11 6.77
CA ASN A 62 -19.41 4.51 5.85
C ASN A 62 -18.96 3.09 6.23
N ALA A 63 -19.65 2.44 7.18
CA ALA A 63 -19.27 1.11 7.69
C ALA A 63 -19.06 0.07 6.57
N ARG A 64 -19.91 0.07 5.55
CA ARG A 64 -19.76 -0.83 4.39
C ARG A 64 -18.42 -0.61 3.67
N TRP A 65 -18.05 0.64 3.42
CA TRP A 65 -16.80 0.99 2.74
C TRP A 65 -15.58 0.72 3.63
N ALA A 66 -15.71 0.93 4.94
CA ALA A 66 -14.68 0.54 5.89
C ALA A 66 -14.40 -0.98 5.86
N ILE A 67 -15.44 -1.82 5.75
CA ILE A 67 -15.29 -3.27 5.62
C ILE A 67 -14.59 -3.63 4.30
N VAL A 68 -15.02 -3.07 3.17
CA VAL A 68 -14.41 -3.34 1.87
C VAL A 68 -12.93 -2.94 1.87
N SER A 69 -12.61 -1.75 2.37
CA SER A 69 -11.23 -1.26 2.49
C SER A 69 -10.41 -2.12 3.46
N GLY A 70 -10.99 -2.56 4.57
CA GLY A 70 -10.34 -3.46 5.53
C GLY A 70 -9.98 -4.82 4.93
N ILE A 71 -10.88 -5.40 4.11
CA ILE A 71 -10.59 -6.64 3.37
C ILE A 71 -9.44 -6.40 2.39
N GLY A 72 -9.46 -5.30 1.64
CA GLY A 72 -8.37 -4.93 0.72
C GLY A 72 -7.02 -4.77 1.43
N LEU A 73 -7.02 -4.16 2.63
CA LEU A 73 -5.81 -3.99 3.45
C LEU A 73 -5.27 -5.35 3.93
N ALA A 74 -6.16 -6.26 4.37
CA ALA A 74 -5.77 -7.59 4.79
C ALA A 74 -5.13 -8.39 3.64
N VAL A 75 -5.69 -8.33 2.43
CA VAL A 75 -5.11 -8.94 1.22
C VAL A 75 -3.74 -8.33 0.89
N THR A 76 -3.60 -7.01 1.03
CA THR A 76 -2.33 -6.30 0.79
C THR A 76 -1.24 -6.79 1.74
N TYR A 77 -1.53 -6.84 3.05
CA TYR A 77 -0.58 -7.34 4.03
C TYR A 77 -0.27 -8.83 3.85
N MET A 78 -1.25 -9.61 3.39
CA MET A 78 -0.99 -10.99 3.01
C MET A 78 -0.01 -11.08 1.83
N GLY A 79 -0.20 -10.26 0.80
CA GLY A 79 0.75 -10.12 -0.30
C GLY A 79 2.17 -9.78 0.18
N PHE A 80 2.31 -8.78 1.05
CA PHE A 80 3.60 -8.41 1.65
C PHE A 80 4.26 -9.56 2.42
N TYR A 81 3.48 -10.28 3.22
CA TYR A 81 4.01 -11.46 3.90
C TYR A 81 4.55 -12.51 2.93
N LEU A 82 3.79 -12.86 1.89
CA LEU A 82 4.21 -13.85 0.90
C LEU A 82 5.45 -13.36 0.13
N LEU A 83 5.50 -12.07 -0.20
CA LEU A 83 6.59 -11.46 -0.93
C LEU A 83 7.88 -11.42 -0.10
N TYR A 84 7.81 -10.89 1.12
CA TYR A 84 9.01 -10.64 1.92
C TYR A 84 9.51 -11.86 2.69
N SER A 85 8.66 -12.85 2.96
CA SER A 85 9.11 -14.13 3.54
C SER A 85 9.94 -14.96 2.54
N ARG A 86 9.77 -14.75 1.23
CA ARG A 86 10.40 -15.58 0.19
C ARG A 86 11.43 -14.86 -0.66
N PHE A 87 11.20 -13.59 -0.99
CA PHE A 87 11.94 -12.87 -2.03
C PHE A 87 12.71 -11.65 -1.51
N GLY A 88 12.39 -11.15 -0.31
CA GLY A 88 13.10 -10.03 0.32
C GLY A 88 12.63 -8.63 -0.12
N ALA A 89 13.21 -7.59 0.49
CA ALA A 89 12.69 -6.22 0.40
C ALA A 89 12.79 -5.59 -1.00
N SER A 90 13.76 -5.97 -1.83
CA SER A 90 13.94 -5.43 -3.18
C SER A 90 12.74 -5.70 -4.09
N TYR A 91 12.01 -6.80 -3.87
CA TYR A 91 10.79 -7.13 -4.61
C TYR A 91 9.63 -6.17 -4.33
N TYR A 92 9.77 -5.24 -3.38
CA TYR A 92 8.84 -4.11 -3.24
C TYR A 92 8.69 -3.32 -4.54
N VAL A 93 9.73 -3.22 -5.37
CA VAL A 93 9.66 -2.53 -6.66
C VAL A 93 8.58 -3.13 -7.55
N LEU A 94 8.50 -4.46 -7.61
CA LEU A 94 7.48 -5.17 -8.39
C LEU A 94 6.07 -4.92 -7.84
N TYR A 95 5.91 -4.99 -6.51
CA TYR A 95 4.64 -4.63 -5.87
C TYR A 95 4.25 -3.17 -6.16
N ALA A 96 5.17 -2.23 -6.02
CA ALA A 96 4.89 -0.80 -6.14
C ALA A 96 4.39 -0.46 -7.55
N ILE A 97 4.97 -1.07 -8.57
CA ILE A 97 4.55 -0.86 -9.96
C ILE A 97 3.20 -1.53 -10.23
N LEU A 98 3.01 -2.78 -9.79
CA LEU A 98 1.71 -3.47 -9.95
C LEU A 98 0.58 -2.73 -9.21
N SER A 99 0.84 -2.27 -7.99
CA SER A 99 -0.09 -1.49 -7.18
C SER A 99 -0.43 -0.13 -7.81
N MET A 100 0.57 0.53 -8.40
CA MET A 100 0.35 1.76 -9.18
C MET A 100 -0.57 1.49 -10.37
N ILE A 101 -0.32 0.43 -11.16
CA ILE A 101 -1.15 0.09 -12.33
C ILE A 101 -2.58 -0.24 -11.89
N SER A 102 -2.76 -1.11 -10.89
CA SER A 102 -4.10 -1.48 -10.42
C SER A 102 -4.85 -0.28 -9.83
N THR A 103 -4.18 0.60 -9.10
CA THR A 103 -4.86 1.75 -8.48
C THR A 103 -5.17 2.85 -9.50
N ALA A 104 -4.19 3.24 -10.32
CA ALA A 104 -4.37 4.33 -11.27
C ALA A 104 -5.31 3.94 -12.42
N ILE A 105 -5.16 2.73 -12.99
CA ILE A 105 -5.94 2.31 -14.16
C ILE A 105 -7.27 1.68 -13.75
N LEU A 106 -7.26 0.62 -12.94
CA LEU A 106 -8.51 -0.07 -12.62
C LEU A 106 -9.41 0.80 -11.75
N VAL A 107 -8.87 1.40 -10.68
CA VAL A 107 -9.69 2.21 -9.77
C VAL A 107 -9.92 3.62 -10.32
N GLY A 108 -8.86 4.35 -10.66
CA GLY A 108 -8.97 5.73 -11.16
C GLY A 108 -9.67 5.83 -12.52
N VAL A 109 -9.12 5.20 -13.56
CA VAL A 109 -9.64 5.34 -14.93
C VAL A 109 -10.92 4.52 -15.15
N VAL A 110 -10.94 3.24 -14.78
CA VAL A 110 -12.06 2.34 -15.14
C VAL A 110 -13.26 2.49 -14.20
N ILE A 111 -13.05 2.53 -12.88
CA ILE A 111 -14.16 2.62 -11.92
C ILE A 111 -14.62 4.07 -11.75
N PHE A 112 -13.70 4.98 -11.41
CA PHE A 112 -14.04 6.37 -11.11
C PHE A 112 -14.06 7.30 -12.32
N HIS A 113 -13.65 6.83 -13.51
CA HIS A 113 -13.66 7.61 -14.75
C HIS A 113 -12.87 8.92 -14.65
N GLU A 114 -11.76 8.90 -13.90
CA GLU A 114 -10.91 10.07 -13.71
C GLU A 114 -10.19 10.48 -15.01
N PRO A 115 -10.00 11.79 -15.26
CA PRO A 115 -9.34 12.26 -16.47
C PRO A 115 -7.84 11.90 -16.47
N PHE A 116 -7.43 11.07 -17.43
CA PHE A 116 -6.04 10.63 -17.57
C PHE A 116 -5.35 11.34 -18.74
N THR A 117 -4.42 12.26 -18.43
CA THR A 117 -3.67 13.01 -19.45
C THR A 117 -2.63 12.14 -20.15
N ARG A 118 -2.14 12.60 -21.31
CA ARG A 118 -1.05 11.93 -22.05
C ARG A 118 0.22 11.76 -21.20
N TRP A 119 0.50 12.70 -20.31
CA TRP A 119 1.65 12.62 -19.40
C TRP A 119 1.50 11.53 -18.34
N HIS A 120 0.28 11.32 -17.83
CA HIS A 120 0.02 10.20 -16.91
C HIS A 120 0.22 8.84 -17.61
N TRP A 121 -0.20 8.71 -18.88
CA TRP A 121 0.07 7.52 -19.69
C TRP A 121 1.57 7.29 -19.92
N LEU A 122 2.32 8.35 -20.22
CA LEU A 122 3.77 8.24 -20.38
C LEU A 122 4.46 7.78 -19.08
N SER A 123 4.06 8.33 -17.93
CA SER A 123 4.56 7.90 -16.62
C SER A 123 4.29 6.42 -16.36
N LEU A 124 3.12 5.91 -16.75
CA LEU A 124 2.77 4.49 -16.62
C LEU A 124 3.67 3.61 -17.49
N ILE A 125 3.91 4.00 -18.75
CA ILE A 125 4.78 3.26 -19.67
C ILE A 125 6.20 3.18 -19.10
N LEU A 126 6.72 4.29 -18.58
CA LEU A 126 8.04 4.33 -17.95
C LEU A 126 8.09 3.46 -16.68
N ALA A 127 7.03 3.46 -15.87
CA ALA A 127 6.93 2.58 -14.70
C ALA A 127 6.96 1.09 -15.11
N VAL A 128 6.25 0.71 -16.18
CA VAL A 128 6.32 -0.66 -16.72
C VAL A 128 7.72 -0.98 -17.22
N GLY A 129 8.38 -0.04 -17.91
CA GLY A 129 9.79 -0.18 -18.31
C GLY A 129 10.72 -0.44 -17.11
N SER A 130 10.45 0.18 -15.95
CA SER A 130 11.19 -0.08 -14.73
C SER A 130 11.05 -1.53 -14.22
N VAL A 131 9.91 -2.20 -14.43
CA VAL A 131 9.75 -3.64 -14.12
C VAL A 131 10.68 -4.50 -14.98
N ALA A 132 10.74 -4.20 -16.28
CA ALA A 132 11.61 -4.93 -17.20
C ALA A 132 13.08 -4.80 -16.79
N SER A 133 13.52 -3.56 -16.50
CA SER A 133 14.87 -3.30 -15.99
C SER A 133 15.15 -4.00 -14.66
N PHE A 134 14.20 -3.99 -13.72
CA PHE A 134 14.33 -4.70 -12.44
C PHE A 134 14.47 -6.21 -12.65
N THR A 135 13.69 -6.79 -13.56
CA THR A 135 13.72 -8.22 -13.87
C THR A 135 15.04 -8.62 -14.50
N LEU A 136 15.57 -7.82 -15.43
CA LEU A 136 16.89 -8.04 -16.03
C LEU A 136 18.01 -7.95 -14.99
N GLY A 137 17.92 -6.99 -14.06
CA GLY A 137 18.91 -6.84 -12.97
C GLY A 137 18.92 -7.99 -11.97
N GLN A 138 17.80 -8.71 -11.79
CA GLN A 138 17.73 -9.89 -10.93
C GLN A 138 18.26 -11.17 -11.59
N GLN A 139 18.49 -11.16 -12.92
CA GLN A 139 19.04 -12.29 -13.67
C GLN A 139 20.58 -12.28 -13.75
N GLN A 140 21.22 -11.24 -13.23
CA GLN A 140 22.68 -11.08 -13.13
C GLN A 140 23.15 -11.46 -11.73
#